data_AF-A0A945CFY6-F1
#
_entry.id   AF-A0A945CFY6-F1
#
_cell.length_a   1.000
_cell.length_b   1.000
_cell.length_c   1.000
_cell.angle_alpha   90.00
_cell.angle_beta   90.00
_cell.angle_gamma   90.00
#
_symmetry.space_group_name_H-M   'P 1'
#
loop_
_entity.id
_entity.type
_entity.pdbx_description
1 polymer ?
#
loop_
_entity_poly.entity_id
_entity_poly.type
_entity_poly.pdbx_seq_one_letter_code
_entity_poly.pdbx_strand_id
1 'polypeptide(L)' 'MAEMTSYERMKTIYDHREPDRLPIIDGPWGTTVRRWHEEGLPEGVSWIEYFDLDRIGGL' A
#
# COMPACT_ATOMS: atom_id res chain seq x y z
N MET A 1 3.54 8.60 17.31
CA MET A 1 4.70 8.81 16.44
C MET A 1 4.25 9.66 15.25
N ALA A 2 5.13 10.43 14.61
CA ALA A 2 4.77 11.12 13.38
C ALA A 2 4.49 10.10 12.26
N GLU A 3 3.55 10.41 11.37
CA GLU A 3 3.25 9.57 10.20
C GLU A 3 4.47 9.50 9.27
N MET A 4 4.88 8.28 8.92
CA MET A 4 5.99 8.03 8.01
C MET A 4 5.48 7.87 6.58
N THR A 5 6.26 8.37 5.62
CA THR A 5 6.11 7.99 4.21
C THR A 5 6.45 6.51 4.00
N SER A 6 6.00 5.91 2.90
CA SER A 6 6.37 4.54 2.54
C SER A 6 7.90 4.33 2.48
N TYR A 7 8.64 5.32 1.99
CA TYR A 7 10.10 5.25 1.98
C TYR A 7 10.70 5.20 3.38
N GLU A 8 10.27 6.09 4.28
CA GLU A 8 10.76 6.14 5.66
C GLU A 8 10.41 4.86 6.43
N ARG A 9 9.20 4.33 6.23
CA ARG A 9 8.74 3.08 6.84
C ARG A 9 9.58 1.90 6.38
N MET A 10 9.77 1.75 5.07
CA MET A 10 10.59 0.68 4.48
C MET A 10 12.04 0.77 4.98
N LYS A 11 12.63 1.97 4.97
CA LYS A 11 13.99 2.20 5.47
C LYS A 11 14.13 1.83 6.94
N THR A 12 13.16 2.20 7.78
CA THR A 12 13.17 1.92 9.22
C THR A 12 13.14 0.41 9.50
N ILE A 13 12.34 -0.34 8.75
CA ILE A 13 12.31 -1.81 8.82
C ILE A 13 13.66 -2.41 8.40
N TYR A 14 14.27 -1.94 7.31
CA TYR A 14 15.60 -2.42 6.89
C TYR A 14 16.70 -2.11 7.93
N ASP A 15 16.55 -1.00 8.67
CA ASP A 15 17.40 -0.66 9.80
C ASP A 15 17.10 -1.47 11.08
N HIS A 16 16.14 -2.39 11.04
CA HIS A 16 15.68 -3.20 12.18
C HIS A 16 15.19 -2.35 13.37
N ARG A 17 14.52 -1.23 13.07
CA ARG A 17 13.89 -0.33 14.04
C ARG A 17 12.37 -0.39 13.94
N GLU A 18 11.69 0.15 14.95
CA GLU A 18 10.22 0.19 15.00
C GLU A 18 9.68 1.35 14.15
N PRO A 19 8.91 1.08 13.07
CA PRO A 19 8.23 2.12 12.30
C PRO A 19 6.94 2.59 12.97
N ASP A 20 6.27 3.57 12.38
CA ASP A 20 4.92 4.00 12.78
C ASP A 20 3.85 2.91 12.61
N ARG A 21 3.99 2.07 11.58
CA ARG A 21 3.30 0.78 11.36
C ARG A 21 4.14 -0.12 10.46
N LEU A 22 3.82 -1.41 10.40
CA LEU A 22 4.44 -2.30 9.41
C LEU A 22 4.06 -1.87 7.99
N PRO A 23 4.99 -1.89 7.02
CA PRO A 23 4.67 -1.61 5.63
C PRO A 23 3.78 -2.73 5.07
N ILE A 24 2.76 -2.36 4.32
CA ILE A 24 1.82 -3.31 3.70
C ILE A 24 1.83 -3.09 2.19
N ILE A 25 2.23 -4.13 1.46
CA ILE A 25 2.24 -4.15 0.00
C ILE A 25 1.51 -5.39 -0.51
N ASP A 26 0.96 -5.30 -1.71
CA ASP A 26 0.32 -6.41 -2.39
C ASP A 26 0.55 -6.33 -3.91
N GLY A 27 0.28 -7.42 -4.62
CA GLY A 27 0.34 -7.53 -6.07
C GLY A 27 -0.90 -8.27 -6.58
N PRO A 28 -2.10 -7.66 -6.52
CA PRO A 28 -3.34 -8.33 -6.87
C PRO A 28 -3.40 -8.64 -8.37
N TRP A 29 -4.09 -9.72 -8.73
CA TRP A 29 -4.35 -10.04 -10.13
C TRP A 29 -5.34 -9.03 -10.72
N GLY A 30 -5.28 -8.80 -12.03
CA GLY A 30 -6.24 -7.90 -12.70
C GLY A 30 -7.71 -8.32 -12.51
N THR A 31 -7.98 -9.62 -12.37
CA THR A 31 -9.32 -10.14 -12.02
C THR A 31 -9.78 -9.73 -10.62
N THR A 32 -8.86 -9.67 -9.65
CA THR A 32 -9.14 -9.19 -8.29
C THR A 32 -9.47 -7.70 -8.30
N VAL A 33 -8.69 -6.89 -9.03
CA VAL A 33 -8.95 -5.44 -9.17
C VAL A 33 -10.30 -5.19 -9.83
N ARG A 34 -10.64 -5.92 -10.90
CA ARG A 34 -11.97 -5.83 -11.53
C ARG A 34 -13.10 -6.15 -10.54
N ARG A 35 -12.95 -7.22 -9.73
CA ARG A 35 -13.95 -7.56 -8.71
C ARG A 35 -14.10 -6.45 -7.68
N TRP A 36 -13.01 -5.83 -7.23
CA TRP A 36 -13.10 -4.71 -6.29
C TRP A 36 -13.87 -3.51 -6.85
N HIS A 37 -13.74 -3.21 -8.16
CA HIS A 37 -14.58 -2.18 -8.79
C HIS A 37 -16.07 -2.54 -8.77
N GLU A 38 -16.42 -3.81 -9.00
CA GLU A 38 -17.79 -4.32 -8.84
C GLU A 38 -18.29 -4.26 -7.38
N GLU A 39 -17.37 -4.30 -6.40
CA GLU A 39 -17.64 -4.27 -4.96
C GLU A 39 -17.58 -2.87 -4.32
N GLY A 40 -17.22 -1.83 -5.08
CA GLY A 40 -17.26 -0.43 -4.61
C GLY A 40 -15.94 0.35 -4.66
N LEU A 41 -14.86 -0.21 -5.20
CA LEU A 41 -13.65 0.56 -5.52
C LEU A 41 -13.96 1.56 -6.66
N PRO A 42 -13.80 2.88 -6.46
CA PRO A 42 -14.14 3.85 -7.50
C PRO A 42 -13.24 3.75 -8.73
N GLU A 43 -13.80 4.02 -9.91
CA GLU A 43 -13.04 4.12 -11.15
C GLU A 43 -12.00 5.24 -11.08
N GLY A 44 -10.80 4.97 -11.58
CA GLY A 44 -9.68 5.93 -11.57
C GLY A 44 -9.01 6.14 -10.20
N VAL A 45 -9.50 5.52 -9.13
CA VAL A 45 -8.83 5.49 -7.82
C VAL A 45 -7.92 4.28 -7.76
N SER A 46 -6.66 4.49 -7.37
CA SER A 46 -5.73 3.38 -7.15
C SER A 46 -6.18 2.55 -5.95
N TRP A 47 -6.17 1.22 -6.09
CA TRP A 47 -6.41 0.31 -4.96
C TRP A 47 -5.36 0.49 -3.85
N ILE A 48 -4.14 0.92 -4.19
CA ILE A 48 -3.08 1.24 -3.23
C ILE A 48 -3.54 2.39 -2.32
N GLU A 49 -4.13 3.44 -2.90
CA GLU A 49 -4.64 4.58 -2.14
C GLU A 49 -5.92 4.23 -1.38
N TYR A 50 -6.82 3.47 -2.01
CA TYR A 50 -8.10 3.11 -1.41
C TYR A 50 -7.95 2.23 -0.15
N PHE A 51 -6.97 1.32 -0.14
CA PHE A 51 -6.70 0.42 0.99
C PHE A 51 -5.56 0.91 1.91
N ASP A 52 -5.05 2.13 1.71
CA ASP A 52 -3.92 2.70 2.48
C ASP A 52 -2.69 1.77 2.50
N LEU A 53 -2.27 1.32 1.31
CA LEU A 53 -1.09 0.47 1.14
C LEU A 53 0.14 1.29 0.78
N ASP A 54 1.31 0.71 1.05
CA ASP A 54 2.59 1.33 0.74
C ASP A 54 2.88 1.28 -0.76
N ARG A 55 3.21 2.43 -1.33
CA ARG A 55 3.58 2.55 -2.75
C ARG A 55 5.06 2.21 -2.92
N ILE A 56 5.36 1.16 -3.69
CA ILE A 56 6.72 0.75 -4.03
C ILE A 56 6.90 0.75 -5.55
N GLY A 57 8.06 1.22 -6.03
CA GLY A 57 8.35 1.22 -7.47
C GLY A 57 8.34 -0.20 -8.06
N GLY A 58 7.49 -0.43 -9.04
CA GLY A 58 7.36 -1.72 -9.73
C GLY A 58 6.17 -2.57 -9.28
N LEU A 59 5.37 -2.09 -8.32
CA LEU A 59 4.10 -2.67 -7.87
C LEU A 59 2.98 -1.61 -7.87
#